data_AF-A0AAJ0WD01-F1
#
_entry.id   AF-A0AAJ0WD01-F1
#
_cell.length_a   1.000
_cell.length_b   1.000
_cell.length_c   1.000
_cell.angle_alpha   90.00
_cell.angle_beta   90.00
_cell.angle_gamma   90.00
#
_symmetry.space_group_name_H-M   'P 1'
#
loop_
_entity.id
_entity.type
_entity.pdbx_description
1 polymer ?
#
loop_
_entity_poly.entity_id
_entity_poly.type
_entity_poly.pdbx_seq_one_letter_code
_entity_poly.pdbx_strand_id
1 'polypeptide(L)'
;MADITENQVREFIAVNLQDASGIPAVDHRAVENKIIDFMVQELGKVAKSKVLLLESFSVDRNYSIATGLPESAIIDSAVAMLVCKVSNNGFAVGDVVTVCTPSKWDSTNQPSGVGVQYNNLNNTVIKIMTNDELVVMTSYNSAPGAIANNLTISGIDVGKWSLKIIVGYK
;
A
#
# COMPACT_ATOMS: atom_id res chain seq x y z
N MET A 1 -0.83 -16.86 -20.67
CA MET A 1 -2.25 -17.25 -20.74
C MET A 1 -2.99 -16.05 -21.32
N ALA A 2 -3.86 -16.21 -22.30
CA ALA A 2 -4.56 -15.07 -22.91
C ALA A 2 -5.64 -14.53 -21.94
N ASP A 3 -5.84 -13.21 -21.93
CA ASP A 3 -6.85 -12.55 -21.10
C ASP A 3 -8.26 -13.08 -21.43
N ILE A 4 -9.03 -13.40 -20.38
CA ILE A 4 -10.46 -13.71 -20.47
C ILE A 4 -11.21 -12.39 -20.73
N THR A 5 -11.98 -12.31 -21.80
CA THR A 5 -12.80 -11.12 -22.12
C THR A 5 -14.24 -11.28 -21.66
N GLU A 6 -14.96 -10.16 -21.49
CA GLU A 6 -16.37 -10.18 -21.11
C GLU A 6 -17.23 -10.96 -22.13
N ASN A 7 -16.93 -10.82 -23.43
CA ASN A 7 -17.63 -11.57 -24.48
C ASN A 7 -17.40 -13.08 -24.34
N GLN A 8 -16.18 -13.51 -24.00
CA GLN A 8 -15.90 -14.93 -23.76
C GLN A 8 -16.65 -15.47 -22.53
N VAL A 9 -16.83 -14.66 -21.48
CA VAL A 9 -17.63 -15.06 -20.31
C VAL A 9 -19.10 -15.18 -20.69
N ARG A 10 -19.64 -14.22 -21.43
CA ARG A 10 -21.04 -14.22 -21.89
C ARG A 10 -21.34 -15.39 -22.82
N GLU A 11 -20.44 -15.70 -23.75
CA GLU A 11 -20.54 -16.87 -24.62
C GLU A 11 -20.48 -18.17 -23.81
N PHE A 12 -19.57 -18.26 -22.83
CA PHE A 12 -19.45 -19.44 -21.97
C PHE A 12 -20.70 -19.68 -21.12
N ILE A 13 -21.29 -18.62 -20.56
CA ILE A 13 -22.58 -18.69 -19.84
C ILE A 13 -23.68 -19.19 -20.76
N ALA A 14 -23.81 -18.61 -21.96
CA ALA A 14 -24.86 -18.95 -22.92
C ALA A 14 -24.76 -20.41 -23.42
N VAL A 15 -23.56 -20.97 -23.48
CA VAL A 15 -23.35 -22.38 -23.87
C VAL A 15 -23.68 -23.35 -22.73
N ASN A 16 -23.34 -23.00 -21.49
CA ASN A 16 -23.39 -23.93 -20.35
C ASN A 16 -24.63 -23.77 -19.45
N LEU A 17 -25.36 -22.66 -19.56
CA LEU A 17 -26.62 -22.39 -18.83
C LEU A 17 -27.73 -22.01 -19.82
N GLN A 18 -28.04 -22.90 -20.76
CA GLN A 18 -29.19 -22.71 -21.64
C GLN A 18 -30.50 -22.81 -20.84
N ASP A 19 -31.51 -22.03 -21.23
CA ASP A 19 -32.85 -21.98 -20.61
C ASP A 19 -33.49 -23.38 -20.57
N ALA A 20 -33.21 -24.13 -19.52
CA ALA A 20 -33.81 -25.43 -19.27
C ALA A 20 -33.72 -25.76 -17.78
N SER A 21 -34.89 -26.00 -17.18
CA SER A 21 -35.01 -26.59 -15.86
C SER A 21 -34.30 -27.96 -15.86
N GLY A 22 -33.17 -28.07 -15.17
CA GLY A 22 -32.40 -29.31 -15.04
C GLY A 22 -30.89 -29.21 -15.27
N ILE A 23 -30.28 -28.04 -15.07
CA ILE A 23 -28.83 -27.83 -15.25
C ILE A 23 -28.03 -28.72 -14.27
N PRO A 24 -27.08 -29.54 -14.76
CA PRO A 24 -26.18 -30.31 -13.91
C PRO A 24 -25.31 -29.41 -13.01
N ALA A 25 -25.12 -29.80 -11.75
CA ALA A 25 -24.33 -29.02 -10.78
C ALA A 25 -22.88 -28.74 -11.23
N VAL A 26 -22.32 -29.61 -12.08
CA VAL A 26 -20.97 -29.46 -12.63
C VAL A 26 -20.90 -28.28 -13.61
N ASP A 27 -21.91 -28.10 -14.44
CA ASP A 27 -21.97 -27.02 -15.44
C ASP A 27 -22.22 -25.67 -14.75
N HIS A 28 -23.04 -25.66 -13.69
CA HIS A 28 -23.23 -24.49 -12.83
C HIS A 28 -21.91 -24.05 -12.19
N ARG A 29 -21.17 -25.00 -11.61
CA ARG A 29 -19.89 -24.72 -10.94
C ARG A 29 -18.80 -24.29 -11.92
N ALA A 30 -18.81 -24.80 -13.14
CA ALA A 30 -17.89 -24.38 -14.19
C ALA A 30 -18.12 -22.92 -14.61
N VAL A 31 -19.39 -22.49 -14.70
CA VAL A 31 -19.73 -21.09 -14.98
C VAL A 31 -19.37 -20.16 -13.82
N GLU A 32 -19.68 -20.55 -12.58
CA GLU A 32 -19.27 -19.79 -11.39
C GLU A 32 -17.76 -19.56 -11.34
N ASN A 33 -16.97 -20.63 -11.55
CA ASN A 33 -15.51 -20.53 -11.58
C ASN A 33 -15.04 -19.60 -12.72
N LYS A 34 -15.64 -19.68 -13.92
CA LYS A 34 -15.28 -18.81 -15.04
C LYS A 34 -15.57 -17.33 -14.79
N ILE A 35 -16.67 -17.04 -14.10
CA ILE A 35 -17.02 -15.68 -13.66
C ILE A 35 -16.04 -15.21 -12.58
N ILE A 36 -15.74 -16.05 -11.58
CA ILE A 36 -14.78 -15.73 -10.52
C ILE A 36 -13.39 -15.48 -11.11
N ASP A 37 -12.93 -16.31 -12.04
CA ASP A 37 -11.64 -16.16 -12.72
C ASP A 37 -11.57 -14.83 -13.50
N PHE A 38 -12.65 -14.47 -14.21
CA PHE A 38 -12.74 -13.16 -14.87
C PHE A 38 -12.73 -12.00 -13.86
N MET A 39 -13.49 -12.10 -12.76
CA MET A 39 -13.49 -11.08 -11.71
C MET A 39 -12.12 -10.93 -11.05
N VAL A 40 -11.45 -12.03 -10.71
CA VAL A 40 -10.11 -12.03 -10.12
C VAL A 40 -9.08 -11.47 -11.10
N GLN A 41 -9.16 -11.82 -12.38
CA GLN A 41 -8.31 -11.27 -13.44
C GLN A 41 -8.50 -9.75 -13.58
N GLU A 42 -9.75 -9.28 -13.68
CA GLU A 42 -10.04 -7.85 -13.81
C GLU A 42 -9.65 -7.08 -12.54
N LEU A 43 -9.86 -7.66 -11.35
CA LEU A 43 -9.32 -7.10 -10.11
C LEU A 43 -7.78 -7.01 -10.12
N GLY A 44 -7.11 -8.04 -10.65
CA GLY A 44 -5.65 -8.08 -10.80
C GLY A 44 -5.09 -7.08 -11.81
N LYS A 45 -5.86 -6.68 -12.83
CA LYS A 45 -5.48 -5.66 -13.83
C LYS A 45 -5.59 -4.23 -13.33
N VAL A 46 -6.38 -4.01 -12.27
CA VAL A 46 -6.83 -2.68 -11.87
C VAL A 46 -5.99 -2.12 -10.70
N ALA A 47 -5.29 -2.94 -9.91
CA ALA A 47 -4.42 -2.43 -8.83
C ALA A 47 -2.99 -2.11 -9.32
N LYS A 48 -2.71 -0.84 -9.57
CA LYS A 48 -1.36 -0.31 -9.86
C LYS A 48 -0.75 0.29 -8.60
N SER A 49 0.57 0.43 -8.59
CA SER A 49 1.26 1.16 -7.53
C SER A 49 2.26 2.17 -8.07
N LYS A 50 2.42 3.28 -7.37
CA LYS A 50 3.44 4.28 -7.63
C LYS A 50 4.21 4.58 -6.35
N VAL A 51 5.54 4.65 -6.47
CA VAL A 51 6.41 5.03 -5.37
C VAL A 51 6.72 6.52 -5.46
N LEU A 52 6.47 7.23 -4.37
CA LEU A 52 6.90 8.60 -4.16
C LEU A 52 7.99 8.60 -3.09
N LEU A 53 9.07 9.34 -3.31
CA LEU A 53 10.23 9.33 -2.41
C LEU A 53 10.58 10.76 -1.99
N LEU A 54 10.63 10.97 -0.68
CA LEU A 54 11.18 12.17 -0.05
C LEU A 54 12.57 11.84 0.46
N GLU A 55 13.56 12.22 -0.34
CA GLU A 55 14.97 12.00 0.00
C GLU A 55 15.41 12.76 1.26
N SER A 56 14.72 13.85 1.59
CA SER A 56 14.94 14.60 2.82
C SER A 56 13.62 15.03 3.41
N PHE A 57 13.46 14.82 4.71
CA PHE A 57 12.32 15.31 5.48
C PHE A 57 12.78 15.68 6.90
N SER A 58 11.91 16.36 7.62
CA SER A 58 12.04 16.73 9.03
C SER A 58 10.80 16.22 9.77
N VAL A 59 10.96 15.85 11.03
CA VAL A 59 9.82 15.62 11.94
C VAL A 59 9.09 16.93 12.23
N ASP A 60 7.87 16.84 12.75
CA ASP A 60 6.96 17.97 13.00
C ASP A 60 6.67 18.81 11.74
N ARG A 61 6.48 18.18 10.58
CA ARG A 61 6.28 18.90 9.32
C ARG A 61 5.22 18.26 8.43
N ASN A 62 4.61 19.13 7.63
CA ASN A 62 3.66 18.75 6.59
C ASN A 62 4.30 18.88 5.22
N TYR A 63 4.04 17.91 4.35
CA TYR A 63 4.50 17.88 2.98
C TYR A 63 3.32 17.69 2.03
N SER A 64 3.44 18.25 0.83
CA SER A 64 2.54 17.96 -0.29
C SER A 64 3.38 17.45 -1.45
N ILE A 65 3.13 16.22 -1.87
CA ILE A 65 3.87 15.58 -2.96
C ILE A 65 2.96 15.46 -4.17
N ALA A 66 3.44 15.93 -5.31
CA ALA A 66 2.82 15.62 -6.60
C ALA A 66 2.91 14.11 -6.87
N THR A 67 1.78 13.47 -7.11
CA THR A 67 1.74 12.03 -7.40
C THR A 67 2.17 11.74 -8.83
N GLY A 68 1.90 12.64 -9.78
CA GLY A 68 2.06 12.41 -11.22
C GLY A 68 1.29 11.19 -11.72
N LEU A 69 0.14 10.88 -11.13
CA LEU A 69 -0.77 9.85 -11.63
C LEU A 69 -1.53 10.37 -12.87
N PRO A 70 -2.00 9.47 -13.76
CA PRO A 70 -2.90 9.86 -14.86
C PRO A 70 -4.15 10.57 -14.34
N GLU A 71 -4.72 11.50 -15.12
CA GLU A 71 -5.90 12.29 -14.69
C GLU A 71 -7.09 11.42 -14.24
N SER A 72 -7.29 10.25 -14.83
CA SER A 72 -8.38 9.33 -14.49
C SER A 72 -8.09 8.37 -13.32
N ALA A 73 -6.91 8.45 -12.71
CA ALA A 73 -6.52 7.51 -11.66
C ALA A 73 -7.28 7.75 -10.36
N ILE A 74 -7.69 6.69 -9.68
CA ILE A 74 -8.30 6.77 -8.35
C ILE A 74 -7.32 6.19 -7.33
N ILE A 75 -6.94 6.98 -6.33
CA ILE A 75 -6.08 6.48 -5.23
C ILE A 75 -6.94 5.65 -4.29
N ASP A 76 -6.56 4.39 -4.13
CA ASP A 76 -7.22 3.42 -3.25
C ASP A 76 -6.51 3.24 -1.91
N SER A 77 -5.19 3.45 -1.90
CA SER A 77 -4.37 3.30 -0.69
C SER A 77 -3.10 4.13 -0.78
N ALA A 78 -2.57 4.50 0.39
CA ALA A 78 -1.24 5.06 0.49
C ALA A 78 -0.59 4.57 1.78
N VAL A 79 0.62 4.03 1.69
CA VAL A 79 1.37 3.46 2.82
C VAL A 79 2.71 4.19 2.93
N ALA A 80 3.01 4.70 4.12
CA ALA A 80 4.29 5.30 4.44
C ALA A 80 5.28 4.26 4.97
N MET A 81 6.52 4.35 4.50
CA MET A 81 7.66 3.53 4.92
C MET A 81 8.91 4.41 5.02
N LEU A 82 9.90 3.98 5.78
CA LEU A 82 11.21 4.62 5.82
C LEU A 82 12.23 3.76 5.07
N VAL A 83 13.14 4.42 4.36
CA VAL A 83 14.27 3.77 3.68
C VAL A 83 15.55 4.27 4.33
N CYS A 84 16.41 3.36 4.76
CA CYS A 84 17.68 3.72 5.37
C CYS A 84 18.65 4.23 4.28
N LYS A 85 19.06 5.50 4.36
CA LYS A 85 20.10 6.07 3.47
C LYS A 85 21.50 5.92 4.04
N VAL A 86 21.61 5.94 5.36
CA VAL A 86 22.88 5.86 6.09
C VAL A 86 22.72 4.81 7.17
N SER A 87 23.55 3.78 7.09
CA SER A 87 23.49 2.64 8.02
C SER A 87 23.52 3.12 9.48
N ASN A 88 22.55 2.66 10.26
CA ASN A 88 22.39 3.01 11.67
C ASN A 88 21.56 1.96 12.39
N ASN A 89 21.78 1.80 13.70
CA ASN A 89 20.90 1.00 14.58
C ASN A 89 20.61 -0.43 14.05
N GLY A 90 21.57 -1.05 13.36
CA GLY A 90 21.43 -2.39 12.77
C GLY A 90 20.72 -2.43 11.41
N PHE A 91 20.38 -1.30 10.82
CA PHE A 91 19.86 -1.17 9.46
C PHE A 91 20.98 -0.92 8.45
N ALA A 92 20.96 -1.64 7.33
CA ALA A 92 21.81 -1.41 6.18
C ALA A 92 21.21 -0.34 5.27
N VAL A 93 22.05 0.29 4.45
CA VAL A 93 21.57 1.21 3.42
C VAL A 93 20.66 0.44 2.44
N GLY A 94 19.47 0.98 2.19
CA GLY A 94 18.43 0.35 1.36
C GLY A 94 17.40 -0.45 2.15
N ASP A 95 17.62 -0.73 3.43
CA ASP A 95 16.61 -1.38 4.27
C ASP A 95 15.33 -0.53 4.31
N VAL A 96 14.18 -1.20 4.13
CA VAL A 96 12.87 -0.57 4.15
C VAL A 96 12.10 -1.06 5.37
N VAL A 97 11.65 -0.12 6.19
CA VAL A 97 10.89 -0.41 7.41
C VAL A 97 9.54 0.27 7.39
N THR A 98 8.54 -0.41 7.95
CA THR A 98 7.24 0.18 8.21
C THR A 98 7.37 1.20 9.34
N VAL A 99 6.81 2.39 9.14
CA VAL A 99 6.64 3.38 10.21
C VAL A 99 5.23 3.28 10.77
N CYS A 100 5.08 3.53 12.06
CA CYS A 100 3.75 3.54 12.67
C CYS A 100 2.84 4.61 12.03
N THR A 101 1.55 4.27 11.93
CA THR A 101 0.50 5.26 11.69
C THR A 101 0.42 6.23 12.87
N PRO A 102 -0.01 7.49 12.67
CA PRO A 102 -0.08 8.48 13.74
C PRO A 102 -0.84 7.99 14.96
N SER A 103 -0.21 8.04 16.13
CA SER A 103 -0.91 7.87 17.39
C SER A 103 -1.69 9.14 17.74
N LYS A 104 -2.83 8.97 18.43
CA LYS A 104 -3.53 10.12 19.05
C LYS A 104 -2.61 10.72 20.11
N TRP A 105 -2.44 12.04 20.10
CA TRP A 105 -1.75 12.75 21.18
C TRP A 105 -2.56 12.62 22.48
N ASP A 106 -1.92 12.13 23.54
CA ASP A 106 -2.38 12.26 24.92
C ASP A 106 -1.30 12.96 25.76
N SER A 107 -1.66 13.47 26.95
CA SER A 107 -0.72 14.22 27.80
C SER A 107 0.49 13.41 28.30
N THR A 108 0.57 12.11 27.99
CA THR A 108 1.63 11.20 28.43
C THR A 108 2.56 10.73 27.31
N ASN A 109 2.13 10.84 26.05
CA ASN A 109 2.89 10.35 24.88
C ASN A 109 3.08 11.45 23.85
N GLN A 110 4.31 11.59 23.36
CA GLN A 110 4.60 12.43 22.21
C GLN A 110 3.87 11.87 20.97
N PRO A 111 3.34 12.74 20.09
CA PRO A 111 2.77 12.28 18.83
C PRO A 111 3.84 11.57 18.01
N SER A 112 3.55 10.35 17.54
CA SER A 112 4.50 9.56 16.76
C SER A 112 3.92 9.13 15.42
N GLY A 113 4.77 8.80 14.46
CA GLY A 113 4.39 8.18 13.18
C GLY A 113 4.18 9.14 12.01
N VAL A 114 3.73 8.58 10.89
CA VAL A 114 3.53 9.31 9.62
C VAL A 114 2.11 9.18 9.12
N GLY A 115 1.40 10.31 9.08
CA GLY A 115 0.08 10.43 8.50
C GLY A 115 0.15 10.64 7.00
N VAL A 116 -0.69 9.93 6.26
CA VAL A 116 -0.87 10.15 4.83
C VAL A 116 -2.33 10.46 4.56
N GLN A 117 -2.58 11.58 3.90
CA GLN A 117 -3.90 12.01 3.50
C GLN A 117 -3.94 12.19 1.98
N TYR A 118 -4.93 11.57 1.37
CA TYR A 118 -5.28 11.72 -0.03
C TYR A 118 -6.80 11.83 -0.13
N ASN A 119 -7.28 12.31 -1.27
CA ASN A 119 -8.70 12.22 -1.58
C ASN A 119 -8.87 11.57 -2.96
N ASN A 120 -10.06 11.05 -3.21
CA ASN A 120 -10.43 10.42 -4.48
C ASN A 120 -10.89 11.43 -5.55
N LEU A 121 -10.98 12.72 -5.20
CA LEU A 121 -11.39 13.79 -6.11
C LEU A 121 -10.21 14.51 -6.76
N ASN A 122 -9.02 14.45 -6.15
CA ASN A 122 -7.79 15.05 -6.62
C ASN A 122 -6.65 14.05 -6.43
N ASN A 123 -6.36 13.30 -7.48
CA ASN A 123 -5.27 12.32 -7.50
C ASN A 123 -3.89 12.96 -7.68
N THR A 124 -3.78 14.27 -7.89
CA THR A 124 -2.52 14.92 -8.29
C THR A 124 -1.57 15.16 -7.12
N VAL A 125 -2.07 15.16 -5.88
CA VAL A 125 -1.28 15.47 -4.69
C VAL A 125 -1.65 14.56 -3.52
N ILE A 126 -0.65 14.11 -2.77
CA ILE A 126 -0.80 13.48 -1.46
C ILE A 126 -0.21 14.40 -0.40
N LYS A 127 -0.90 14.52 0.73
CA LYS A 127 -0.43 15.24 1.91
C LYS A 127 0.15 14.27 2.91
N ILE A 128 1.24 14.66 3.55
CA ILE A 128 1.94 13.85 4.53
C ILE A 128 2.18 14.71 5.76
N MET A 129 1.97 14.12 6.93
CA MET A 129 2.35 14.69 8.20
C MET A 129 3.35 13.75 8.88
N THR A 130 4.55 14.23 9.16
CA THR A 130 5.52 13.53 9.98
C THR A 130 5.46 14.12 11.38
N ASN A 131 5.08 13.32 12.38
CA ASN A 131 5.02 13.75 13.77
C ASN A 131 6.42 13.90 14.38
N ASP A 132 6.47 14.34 15.65
CA ASP A 132 7.69 14.65 16.39
C ASP A 132 8.65 13.46 16.50
N GLU A 133 8.10 12.25 16.61
CA GLU A 133 8.87 11.02 16.70
C GLU A 133 8.43 9.99 15.65
N LEU A 134 9.38 9.24 15.09
CA LEU A 134 9.05 8.07 14.26
C LEU A 134 9.50 6.81 14.97
N VAL A 135 8.59 5.88 15.20
CA VAL A 135 8.91 4.62 15.88
C VAL A 135 8.94 3.48 14.86
N VAL A 136 10.03 2.73 14.87
CA VAL A 136 10.20 1.51 14.06
C VAL A 136 10.56 0.33 14.95
N MET A 137 10.03 -0.86 14.65
CA MET A 137 10.37 -2.07 15.39
C MET A 137 11.69 -2.64 14.86
N THR A 138 12.71 -2.76 15.71
CA THR A 138 14.05 -3.22 15.31
C THR A 138 14.17 -4.74 15.21
N SER A 139 13.24 -5.50 15.79
CA SER A 139 13.32 -6.97 15.83
C SER A 139 13.25 -7.67 14.48
N TYR A 140 12.85 -6.97 13.42
CA TYR A 140 12.87 -7.51 12.07
C TYR A 140 14.28 -7.70 11.49
N ASN A 141 15.29 -7.04 12.07
CA ASN A 141 16.69 -7.09 11.61
C ASN A 141 17.58 -8.03 12.42
N SER A 142 16.99 -8.87 13.28
CA SER A 142 17.72 -9.75 14.20
C SER A 142 17.43 -11.22 13.94
N ALA A 143 18.26 -12.10 14.53
CA ALA A 143 18.07 -13.55 14.47
C ALA A 143 16.64 -13.97 14.90
N PRO A 144 16.10 -15.07 14.36
CA PRO A 144 14.79 -15.59 14.76
C PRO A 144 14.68 -15.70 16.30
N GLY A 145 13.62 -15.10 16.88
CA GLY A 145 13.36 -15.13 18.32
C GLY A 145 13.95 -13.96 19.13
N ALA A 146 14.50 -12.94 18.48
CA ALA A 146 14.95 -11.73 19.16
C ALA A 146 13.80 -10.95 19.84
N ILE A 147 14.12 -10.27 20.94
CA ILE A 147 13.16 -9.44 21.69
C ILE A 147 12.73 -8.25 20.81
N ALA A 148 11.41 -8.04 20.71
CA ALA A 148 10.82 -6.88 20.06
C ALA A 148 11.21 -5.60 20.80
N ASN A 149 12.11 -4.82 20.20
CA ASN A 149 12.51 -3.50 20.69
C ASN A 149 12.09 -2.43 19.68
N ASN A 150 11.79 -1.23 20.19
CA ASN A 150 11.45 -0.07 19.37
C ASN A 150 12.66 0.87 19.26
N LEU A 151 12.90 1.38 18.06
CA LEU A 151 13.80 2.50 17.82
C LEU A 151 12.95 3.75 17.56
N THR A 152 13.20 4.79 18.35
CA THR A 152 12.70 6.12 18.09
C THR A 152 13.70 6.87 17.22
N ILE A 153 13.26 7.33 16.06
CA ILE A 153 14.01 8.19 15.14
C ILE A 153 13.53 9.63 15.38
N SER A 154 14.44 10.46 15.86
CA SER A 154 14.21 11.89 16.09
C SER A 154 15.49 12.69 15.88
N GLY A 155 15.38 14.02 15.78
CA GLY A 155 16.53 14.92 15.66
C GLY A 155 17.47 14.58 14.49
N ILE A 156 18.77 14.42 14.79
CA ILE A 156 19.82 14.19 13.77
C ILE A 156 19.65 12.87 13.02
N ASP A 157 19.01 11.87 13.64
CA ASP A 157 18.84 10.55 13.03
C ASP A 157 17.85 10.58 11.87
N VAL A 158 16.93 11.55 11.82
CA VAL A 158 15.99 11.74 10.70
C VAL A 158 16.72 11.89 9.36
N GLY A 159 17.87 12.58 9.36
CA GLY A 159 18.69 12.79 8.16
C GLY A 159 19.23 11.49 7.54
N LYS A 160 19.23 10.39 8.29
CA LYS A 160 19.68 9.06 7.85
C LYS A 160 18.60 8.27 7.11
N TRP A 161 17.38 8.81 7.00
CA TRP A 161 16.23 8.14 6.40
C TRP A 161 15.60 8.96 5.27
N SER A 162 15.05 8.26 4.28
CA SER A 162 14.12 8.82 3.28
C SER A 162 12.72 8.33 3.59
N LEU A 163 11.71 9.14 3.29
CA LEU A 163 10.32 8.73 3.41
C LEU A 163 9.81 8.20 2.07
N LYS A 164 9.41 6.94 2.03
CA LYS A 164 8.86 6.27 0.85
C LYS A 164 7.35 6.10 1.02
N ILE A 165 6.57 6.64 0.09
CA ILE A 165 5.12 6.44 0.03
C ILE A 165 4.80 5.52 -1.14
N ILE A 166 4.11 4.42 -0.86
CA ILE A 166 3.57 3.52 -1.89
C ILE A 166 2.10 3.87 -2.06
N VAL A 167 1.74 4.37 -3.23
CA VAL A 167 0.38 4.77 -3.59
C VAL A 167 -0.24 3.68 -4.43
N GLY A 168 -1.23 2.98 -3.90
CA GLY A 168 -2.06 2.05 -4.68
C GLY A 168 -3.16 2.83 -5.40
N TYR A 169 -3.31 2.60 -6.70
CA TYR A 169 -4.29 3.32 -7.53
C TYR A 169 -4.90 2.43 -8.62
N LYS A 170 -6.04 2.86 -9.15
CA LYS A 170 -6.77 2.24 -10.26
C LYS A 170 -6.82 3.17 -11.46
#